data_AF-G4ZC21-F1
#
_entry.id   AF-G4ZC21-F1
#
_cell.length_a   1.000
_cell.length_b   1.000
_cell.length_c   1.000
_cell.angle_alpha   90.00
_cell.angle_beta   90.00
_cell.angle_gamma   90.00
#
_symmetry.space_group_name_H-M   'P 1'
#
loop_
_entity.id
_entity.type
_entity.pdbx_description
1 polymer ?
#
loop_
_entity_poly.entity_id
_entity_poly.type
_entity_poly.pdbx_seq_one_letter_code
_entity_poly.pdbx_strand_id
1 'polypeptide(L)'
;MESGDNDDGKELFDQEPDLEEDFGEKEWPFAGEGKLDDVPAPTGTACIKISNTLGEASEHSGDFSFGGQADLLPPVPGLFVDGVGPVPVPLWEERALKLIDKCDKSPFGHNMDTKLDESVRKSWQLAPDQVQFKNPSWQAGIDKMAVAIAYRLGYKGIPLQCVLYKLLVYGEGGHFVKHQDTEKEDGMIATLVVQPPSLHEGGDLVVYRDGQVKYRHDFGAAEGTATYLTHYAVHYADAEHAVEKVTKGYRLALVSRCACHRRCGTWNEIQTNL
;
A
#
# COMPACT_ATOMS: atom_id res chain seq x y z
N MET A 1 -67.66 1.37 16.17
CA MET A 1 -66.90 0.17 15.80
C MET A 1 -65.75 0.63 14.95
N GLU A 2 -64.57 0.12 15.27
CA GLU A 2 -63.25 0.70 15.09
C GLU A 2 -62.86 1.03 13.63
N SER A 3 -62.14 2.14 13.48
CA SER A 3 -61.00 2.26 12.56
C SER A 3 -60.17 3.46 13.02
N GLY A 4 -59.13 3.18 13.81
CA GLY A 4 -58.10 4.14 14.14
C GLY A 4 -57.11 4.24 12.99
N ASP A 5 -57.11 5.38 12.32
CA ASP A 5 -55.92 5.90 11.64
C ASP A 5 -55.25 6.87 12.61
N ASN A 6 -53.96 6.68 12.85
CA ASN A 6 -52.97 7.75 12.86
C ASN A 6 -51.57 7.13 12.82
N ASP A 7 -51.05 7.19 11.60
CA ASP A 7 -49.66 7.48 11.27
C ASP A 7 -49.00 8.45 12.26
N ASP A 8 -47.73 8.20 12.57
CA ASP A 8 -46.69 9.20 12.85
C ASP A 8 -45.42 8.48 13.31
N GLY A 9 -44.72 7.89 12.34
CA GLY A 9 -43.28 7.70 12.46
C GLY A 9 -42.62 9.08 12.53
N LYS A 10 -42.02 9.41 13.68
CA LYS A 10 -41.12 10.57 13.82
C LYS A 10 -39.73 10.10 14.19
N GLU A 11 -38.91 10.08 13.14
CA GLU A 11 -37.52 10.53 13.03
C GLU A 11 -36.76 10.71 14.36
N LEU A 12 -35.76 9.84 14.57
CA LEU A 12 -34.77 9.85 15.65
C LEU A 12 -33.50 10.63 15.27
N PHE A 13 -33.63 11.72 14.52
CA PHE A 13 -32.49 12.57 14.16
C PHE A 13 -32.86 14.03 14.43
N ASP A 14 -31.95 14.75 15.07
CA ASP A 14 -32.02 16.15 15.50
C ASP A 14 -32.55 16.41 16.93
N GLN A 15 -32.04 15.67 17.92
CA GLN A 15 -31.93 16.24 19.27
C GLN A 15 -30.60 16.99 19.37
N GLU A 16 -30.66 18.31 19.60
CA GLU A 16 -29.49 19.08 20.03
C GLU A 16 -28.93 18.44 21.31
N PRO A 17 -27.61 18.27 21.43
CA PRO A 17 -27.03 17.63 22.61
C PRO A 17 -27.36 18.45 23.87
N ASP A 18 -27.99 17.81 24.84
CA ASP A 18 -28.23 18.39 26.16
C ASP A 18 -26.92 18.34 26.96
N LEU A 19 -26.15 19.42 26.83
CA LEU A 19 -24.83 19.56 27.46
C LEU A 19 -24.90 19.53 29.00
N GLU A 20 -26.05 19.83 29.61
CA GLU A 20 -26.22 19.73 31.07
C GLU A 20 -26.36 18.27 31.51
N GLU A 21 -27.07 17.43 30.74
CA GLU A 21 -27.27 16.01 31.05
C GLU A 21 -25.98 15.20 30.83
N ASP A 22 -25.23 15.50 29.77
CA ASP A 22 -24.03 14.74 29.38
C ASP A 22 -22.76 15.12 30.18
N PHE A 23 -22.64 16.36 30.66
CA PHE A 23 -21.41 16.85 31.31
C PHE A 23 -21.59 17.39 32.73
N GLY A 24 -22.82 17.69 33.16
CA GLY A 24 -23.10 18.34 34.44
C GLY A 24 -22.33 19.67 34.60
N GLU A 25 -22.06 20.09 35.84
CA GLU A 25 -21.24 21.30 36.14
C GLU A 25 -19.73 21.12 35.89
N LYS A 26 -19.29 20.07 35.20
CA LYS A 26 -17.85 19.83 34.99
C LYS A 26 -17.39 20.57 33.75
N GLU A 27 -16.45 21.49 33.95
CA GLU A 27 -15.77 22.21 32.88
C GLU A 27 -15.12 21.22 31.90
N TRP A 28 -15.47 21.33 30.62
CA TRP A 28 -14.90 20.50 29.57
C TRP A 28 -13.39 20.73 29.52
N PRO A 29 -12.54 19.69 29.57
CA PRO A 29 -11.08 19.86 29.70
C PRO A 29 -10.42 20.47 28.46
N PHE A 30 -11.19 20.70 27.39
CA PHE A 30 -10.78 21.36 26.15
C PHE A 30 -11.47 22.72 25.93
N ALA A 31 -12.14 23.27 26.95
CA ALA A 31 -12.73 24.60 26.88
C ALA A 31 -11.62 25.67 26.73
N GLY A 32 -11.36 26.08 25.49
CA GLY A 32 -10.61 27.30 25.21
C GLY A 32 -11.57 28.48 25.16
N GLU A 33 -11.20 29.61 25.76
CA GLU A 33 -11.89 30.87 25.48
C GLU A 33 -11.58 31.29 24.04
N GLY A 34 -12.59 31.24 23.17
CA GLY A 34 -12.46 31.64 21.77
C GLY A 34 -13.82 31.96 21.16
N LYS A 35 -13.86 32.96 20.28
CA LYS A 35 -15.01 33.27 19.43
C LYS A 35 -15.08 32.27 18.28
N LEU A 36 -16.23 32.21 17.61
CA LEU A 36 -16.49 31.29 16.49
C LEU A 36 -15.44 31.39 15.35
N ASP A 37 -14.82 32.57 15.21
CA ASP A 37 -13.80 32.86 14.18
C ASP A 37 -12.36 32.82 14.73
N ASP A 38 -12.16 32.55 16.02
CA ASP A 38 -10.82 32.47 16.58
C ASP A 38 -10.16 31.17 16.11
N VAL A 39 -9.04 31.31 15.40
CA VAL A 39 -8.15 30.19 15.10
C VAL A 39 -7.20 30.05 16.30
N PRO A 40 -7.30 28.97 17.10
CA PRO A 40 -6.43 28.79 18.25
C PRO A 40 -4.98 28.70 17.78
N ALA A 41 -4.16 29.68 18.15
CA ALA A 41 -2.74 29.66 17.89
C ALA A 41 -2.01 29.08 19.12
N PRO A 42 -1.08 28.14 18.94
CA PRO A 42 -0.31 27.60 20.06
C PRO A 42 0.47 28.73 20.75
N THR A 43 0.17 28.98 22.02
CA THR A 43 0.86 29.98 22.84
C THR A 43 1.90 29.31 23.73
N GLY A 44 3.03 29.99 23.95
CA GLY A 44 4.15 29.49 24.74
C GLY A 44 5.27 28.87 23.90
N THR A 45 6.51 29.06 24.36
CA THR A 45 7.72 28.68 23.62
C THR A 45 7.81 27.18 23.31
N ALA A 46 7.26 26.32 24.18
CA ALA A 46 7.21 24.88 23.96
C ALA A 46 6.19 24.49 22.87
N CYS A 47 4.97 25.03 22.92
CA CYS A 47 3.92 24.76 21.93
C CYS A 47 4.31 25.27 20.53
N ILE A 48 4.94 26.45 20.46
CA ILE A 48 5.49 26.98 19.19
C ILE A 48 6.58 26.05 18.65
N LYS A 49 7.49 25.56 19.52
CA LYS A 49 8.51 24.59 19.10
C LYS A 49 7.87 23.30 18.58
N ILE A 50 6.91 22.72 19.29
CA ILE A 50 6.21 21.50 18.86
C ILE A 50 5.49 21.75 17.52
N SER A 51 4.76 22.86 17.40
CA SER A 51 4.05 23.22 16.17
C SER A 51 5.02 23.42 15.00
N ASN A 52 6.16 24.07 15.23
CA ASN A 52 7.20 24.24 14.21
C ASN A 52 7.83 22.90 13.83
N THR A 53 8.14 22.05 14.81
CA THR A 53 8.69 20.71 14.54
C THR A 53 7.69 19.81 13.79
N LEU A 54 6.39 19.88 14.11
CA LEU A 54 5.34 19.17 13.36
C LEU A 54 5.14 19.76 11.95
N GLY A 55 5.23 21.09 11.81
CA GLY A 55 5.20 21.78 10.51
C GLY A 55 6.39 21.36 9.64
N GLU A 56 7.61 21.39 10.18
CA GLU A 56 8.83 20.92 9.52
C GLU A 56 8.76 19.44 9.18
N ALA A 57 8.17 18.60 10.04
CA ALA A 57 7.96 17.18 9.76
C ALA A 57 6.97 16.96 8.59
N SER A 58 5.98 17.85 8.43
CA SER A 58 5.06 17.80 7.28
C SER A 58 5.73 18.20 5.97
N GLU A 59 6.68 19.14 6.00
CA GLU A 59 7.48 19.55 4.83
C GLU A 59 8.52 18.49 4.42
N HIS A 60 8.98 17.67 5.37
CA HIS A 60 9.83 16.50 5.13
C HIS A 60 9.04 15.20 4.97
N SER A 61 7.70 15.25 4.86
CA SER A 61 6.91 14.06 4.63
C SER A 61 7.24 13.49 3.25
N GLY A 62 7.85 12.30 3.23
CA GLY A 62 8.19 11.64 1.98
C GLY A 62 6.96 11.38 1.11
N ASP A 63 7.20 11.03 -0.15
CA ASP A 63 6.14 10.75 -1.12
C ASP A 63 5.19 9.66 -0.60
N PHE A 64 3.88 9.94 -0.54
CA PHE A 64 2.88 8.96 -0.08
C PHE A 64 2.80 7.72 -0.96
N SER A 65 2.89 7.94 -2.27
CA SER A 65 3.02 6.89 -3.24
C SER A 65 3.74 7.41 -4.48
N PHE A 66 4.53 6.57 -5.11
CA PHE A 66 5.31 6.92 -6.29
C PHE A 66 5.64 5.69 -7.12
N GLY A 67 5.93 5.90 -8.40
CA GLY A 67 6.28 4.82 -9.31
C GLY A 67 6.95 5.35 -10.57
N GLY A 68 7.22 4.45 -11.50
CA GLY A 68 7.82 4.75 -12.79
C GLY A 68 8.57 3.55 -13.36
N GLN A 69 9.43 3.82 -14.34
CA GLN A 69 10.34 2.82 -14.90
C GLN A 69 11.37 2.37 -13.84
N ALA A 70 11.62 1.07 -13.75
CA ALA A 70 12.55 0.48 -12.79
C ALA A 70 13.97 0.36 -13.37
N ASP A 71 14.62 1.49 -13.65
CA ASP A 71 15.96 1.54 -14.28
C ASP A 71 17.07 0.86 -13.48
N LEU A 72 16.85 0.69 -12.17
CA LEU A 72 17.78 0.01 -11.28
C LEU A 72 17.69 -1.52 -11.39
N LEU A 73 16.64 -2.06 -12.00
CA LEU A 73 16.46 -3.49 -12.23
C LEU A 73 16.96 -3.89 -13.62
N PRO A 74 17.50 -5.11 -13.77
CA PRO A 74 17.84 -5.60 -15.09
C PRO A 74 16.56 -5.80 -15.92
N PRO A 75 16.59 -5.53 -17.25
CA PRO A 75 15.44 -5.77 -18.13
C PRO A 75 14.93 -7.23 -18.11
N VAL A 76 15.84 -8.18 -17.90
CA VAL A 76 15.53 -9.61 -17.80
C VAL A 76 15.72 -10.05 -16.34
N PRO A 77 14.65 -10.38 -15.60
CA PRO A 77 14.75 -10.80 -14.19
C PRO A 77 15.42 -12.17 -14.01
N GLY A 78 15.44 -13.00 -15.07
CA GLY A 78 15.81 -14.40 -14.94
C GLY A 78 14.82 -15.17 -14.06
N LEU A 79 13.54 -14.82 -14.14
CA LEU A 79 12.48 -15.42 -13.33
C LEU A 79 12.40 -16.93 -13.59
N PHE A 80 12.42 -17.71 -12.52
CA PHE A 80 12.33 -19.16 -12.53
C PHE A 80 11.34 -19.59 -11.47
N VAL A 81 10.45 -20.51 -11.82
CA VAL A 81 9.42 -21.02 -10.91
C VAL A 81 9.54 -22.53 -10.80
N ASP A 82 9.58 -23.03 -9.57
CA ASP A 82 9.71 -24.46 -9.32
C ASP A 82 8.52 -25.23 -9.91
N GLY A 83 8.81 -26.28 -10.68
CA GLY A 83 7.79 -27.06 -11.41
C GLY A 83 7.29 -26.45 -12.73
N VAL A 84 7.61 -25.18 -13.04
CA VAL A 84 7.35 -24.54 -14.36
C VAL A 84 8.65 -24.40 -15.16
N GLY A 85 9.75 -24.07 -14.49
CA GLY A 85 11.04 -23.73 -15.09
C GLY A 85 11.20 -22.22 -15.34
N PRO A 86 12.04 -21.82 -16.32
CA PRO A 86 12.24 -20.42 -16.66
C PRO A 86 10.97 -19.75 -17.20
N VAL A 87 10.64 -18.57 -16.66
CA VAL A 87 9.51 -17.73 -17.09
C VAL A 87 10.06 -16.51 -17.84
N PRO A 88 10.06 -16.53 -19.19
CA PRO A 88 10.54 -15.39 -19.97
C PRO A 88 9.56 -14.21 -19.86
N VAL A 89 10.10 -13.00 -20.04
CA VAL A 89 9.32 -11.77 -20.18
C VAL A 89 9.47 -11.22 -21.62
N PRO A 90 8.43 -10.60 -22.21
CA PRO A 90 7.14 -10.29 -21.58
C PRO A 90 6.29 -11.52 -21.29
N LEU A 91 5.40 -11.43 -20.29
CA LEU A 91 4.42 -12.48 -20.04
C LEU A 91 3.28 -12.37 -21.07
N TRP A 92 2.98 -13.48 -21.76
CA TRP A 92 1.82 -13.62 -22.66
C TRP A 92 1.01 -14.88 -22.31
N GLU A 93 -0.15 -15.04 -22.93
CA GLU A 93 -1.15 -16.07 -22.60
C GLU A 93 -0.60 -17.48 -22.41
N GLU A 94 0.08 -18.05 -23.41
CA GLU A 94 0.59 -19.44 -23.33
C GLU A 94 1.49 -19.66 -22.10
N ARG A 95 2.28 -18.65 -21.73
CA ARG A 95 3.18 -18.70 -20.57
C ARG A 95 2.46 -18.41 -19.26
N ALA A 96 1.53 -17.46 -19.28
CA ALA A 96 0.70 -17.16 -18.13
C ALA A 96 -0.14 -18.38 -17.71
N LEU A 97 -0.72 -19.11 -18.66
CA LEU A 97 -1.48 -20.32 -18.38
C LEU A 97 -0.64 -21.43 -17.73
N LYS A 98 0.61 -21.61 -18.20
CA LYS A 98 1.57 -22.55 -17.57
C LYS A 98 1.93 -22.16 -16.14
N LEU A 99 2.02 -20.85 -15.88
CA LEU A 99 2.28 -20.33 -14.54
C LEU A 99 1.06 -20.52 -13.63
N ILE A 100 -0.13 -20.18 -14.15
CA ILE A 100 -1.42 -20.31 -13.46
C ILE A 100 -1.70 -21.76 -13.04
N ASP A 101 -1.29 -22.76 -13.83
CA ASP A 101 -1.42 -24.19 -13.47
C ASP A 101 -0.70 -24.55 -12.15
N LYS A 102 0.31 -23.76 -11.75
CA LYS A 102 1.02 -23.92 -10.47
C LYS A 102 0.61 -22.92 -9.40
N CYS A 103 -0.15 -21.90 -9.76
CA CYS A 103 -0.58 -20.89 -8.81
C CYS A 103 -1.82 -21.32 -8.03
N ASP A 104 -1.88 -20.91 -6.78
CA ASP A 104 -3.13 -20.92 -6.03
C ASP A 104 -3.98 -19.71 -6.42
N LYS A 105 -5.31 -19.84 -6.33
CA LYS A 105 -6.17 -18.65 -6.36
C LYS A 105 -5.82 -17.77 -5.17
N SER A 106 -5.68 -16.48 -5.45
CA SER A 106 -5.34 -15.50 -4.43
C SER A 106 -6.47 -15.36 -3.41
N PRO A 107 -6.23 -15.64 -2.12
CA PRO A 107 -7.23 -15.40 -1.09
C PRO A 107 -7.37 -13.92 -0.76
N PHE A 108 -8.47 -13.57 -0.11
CA PHE A 108 -8.58 -12.32 0.64
C PHE A 108 -9.04 -12.62 2.07
N GLY A 109 -8.64 -11.77 3.02
CA GLY A 109 -8.97 -11.91 4.43
C GLY A 109 -10.13 -10.99 4.81
N HIS A 110 -11.14 -11.55 5.46
CA HIS A 110 -12.04 -10.82 6.36
C HIS A 110 -11.90 -11.51 7.72
N ASN A 111 -11.24 -10.86 8.68
CA ASN A 111 -10.90 -11.44 10.00
C ASN A 111 -9.92 -12.63 9.89
N MET A 112 -10.09 -13.64 10.75
CA MET A 112 -9.24 -14.85 10.83
C MET A 112 -9.55 -15.90 9.75
N ASP A 113 -10.58 -15.69 8.92
CA ASP A 113 -10.97 -16.64 7.88
C ASP A 113 -10.48 -16.20 6.49
N THR A 114 -9.80 -17.13 5.83
CA THR A 114 -9.34 -17.00 4.44
C THR A 114 -10.52 -17.33 3.52
N LYS A 115 -11.07 -16.34 2.82
CA LYS A 115 -12.17 -16.54 1.86
C LYS A 115 -11.69 -16.37 0.42
N LEU A 116 -12.30 -17.14 -0.49
CA LEU A 116 -12.11 -17.06 -1.94
C LEU A 116 -13.38 -16.46 -2.54
N ASP A 117 -13.34 -15.18 -2.89
CA ASP A 117 -14.43 -14.45 -3.53
C ASP A 117 -13.84 -13.64 -4.68
N GLU A 118 -14.14 -14.09 -5.89
CA GLU A 118 -13.63 -13.48 -7.12
C GLU A 118 -14.26 -12.12 -7.41
N SER A 119 -15.32 -11.71 -6.68
CA SER A 119 -15.86 -10.35 -6.74
C SER A 119 -15.02 -9.34 -5.96
N VAL A 120 -14.23 -9.82 -4.99
CA VAL A 120 -13.32 -9.00 -4.17
C VAL A 120 -11.91 -9.03 -4.76
N ARG A 121 -11.42 -10.23 -5.07
CA ARG A 121 -10.07 -10.42 -5.61
C ARG A 121 -10.06 -11.54 -6.62
N LYS A 122 -9.69 -11.20 -7.85
CA LYS A 122 -9.50 -12.18 -8.93
C LYS A 122 -8.05 -12.12 -9.40
N SER A 123 -7.21 -12.97 -8.81
CA SER A 123 -5.83 -13.18 -9.23
C SER A 123 -5.32 -14.55 -8.80
N TRP A 124 -4.18 -14.94 -9.36
CA TRP A 124 -3.43 -16.13 -8.99
C TRP A 124 -2.15 -15.73 -8.28
N GLN A 125 -1.70 -16.50 -7.29
CA GLN A 125 -0.48 -16.20 -6.55
C GLN A 125 0.46 -17.40 -6.42
N LEU A 126 1.75 -17.10 -6.31
CA LEU A 126 2.78 -18.03 -5.87
C LEU A 126 3.48 -17.48 -4.62
N ALA A 127 3.83 -18.39 -3.73
CA ALA A 127 4.63 -18.09 -2.56
C ALA A 127 6.09 -17.80 -2.96
N PRO A 128 6.82 -17.00 -2.17
CA PRO A 128 8.14 -16.51 -2.56
C PRO A 128 9.20 -17.61 -2.60
N ASP A 129 9.02 -18.70 -1.85
CA ASP A 129 9.89 -19.89 -1.84
C ASP A 129 9.81 -20.70 -3.14
N GLN A 130 8.74 -20.55 -3.92
CA GLN A 130 8.57 -21.18 -5.23
C GLN A 130 9.18 -20.37 -6.38
N VAL A 131 9.67 -19.15 -6.09
CA VAL A 131 10.09 -18.16 -7.09
C VAL A 131 11.56 -17.82 -6.90
N GLN A 132 12.34 -17.89 -7.98
CA GLN A 132 13.76 -17.59 -7.97
C GLN A 132 14.12 -16.60 -9.08
N PHE A 133 15.06 -15.72 -8.80
CA PHE A 133 15.65 -14.81 -9.78
C PHE A 133 17.06 -15.26 -10.12
N LYS A 134 17.24 -15.84 -11.31
CA LYS A 134 18.53 -16.38 -11.76
C LYS A 134 19.48 -15.29 -12.31
N ASN A 135 18.98 -14.08 -12.55
CA ASN A 135 19.86 -12.97 -12.91
C ASN A 135 20.56 -12.44 -11.63
N PRO A 136 21.90 -12.53 -11.52
CA PRO A 136 22.62 -12.08 -10.32
C PRO A 136 22.48 -10.57 -10.05
N SER A 137 22.17 -9.78 -11.08
CA SER A 137 21.94 -8.34 -10.94
C SER A 137 20.58 -7.99 -10.35
N TRP A 138 19.65 -8.94 -10.24
CA TRP A 138 18.31 -8.69 -9.71
C TRP A 138 18.35 -8.23 -8.25
N GLN A 139 19.01 -8.99 -7.38
CA GLN A 139 19.09 -8.66 -5.96
C GLN A 139 19.81 -7.33 -5.74
N ALA A 140 20.94 -7.10 -6.44
CA ALA A 140 21.65 -5.84 -6.38
C ALA A 140 20.80 -4.63 -6.84
N GLY A 141 19.88 -4.85 -7.79
CA GLY A 141 18.91 -3.84 -8.22
C GLY A 141 17.86 -3.55 -7.16
N ILE A 142 17.30 -4.59 -6.52
CA ILE A 142 16.36 -4.46 -5.39
C ILE A 142 17.01 -3.72 -4.22
N ASP A 143 18.27 -4.03 -3.88
CA ASP A 143 18.99 -3.36 -2.79
C ASP A 143 19.18 -1.87 -3.08
N LYS A 144 19.51 -1.51 -4.32
CA LYS A 144 19.61 -0.10 -4.76
C LYS A 144 18.24 0.60 -4.73
N MET A 145 17.19 -0.09 -5.16
CA MET A 145 15.82 0.42 -5.06
C MET A 145 15.43 0.68 -3.61
N ALA A 146 15.74 -0.22 -2.68
CA ALA A 146 15.41 -0.05 -1.28
C ALA A 146 16.03 1.23 -0.68
N VAL A 147 17.27 1.58 -1.06
CA VAL A 147 17.90 2.85 -0.67
C VAL A 147 17.15 4.05 -1.25
N ALA A 148 16.80 4.01 -2.53
CA ALA A 148 16.05 5.08 -3.20
C ALA A 148 14.64 5.25 -2.60
N ILE A 149 13.98 4.14 -2.27
CA ILE A 149 12.66 4.11 -1.65
C ILE A 149 12.73 4.72 -0.25
N ALA A 150 13.69 4.30 0.58
CA ALA A 150 13.89 4.87 1.91
C ALA A 150 14.09 6.39 1.84
N TYR A 151 14.89 6.87 0.88
CA TYR A 151 15.08 8.30 0.66
C TYR A 151 13.77 9.02 0.29
N ARG A 152 13.00 8.50 -0.67
CA ARG A 152 11.75 9.11 -1.14
C ARG A 152 10.64 9.10 -0.10
N LEU A 153 10.60 8.08 0.76
CA LEU A 153 9.68 7.98 1.89
C LEU A 153 10.10 8.85 3.09
N GLY A 154 11.21 9.59 3.02
CA GLY A 154 11.68 10.45 4.11
C GLY A 154 12.53 9.73 5.17
N TYR A 155 12.79 8.43 5.01
CA TYR A 155 13.63 7.62 5.89
C TYR A 155 15.11 7.62 5.46
N LYS A 156 15.65 8.80 5.12
CA LYS A 156 17.03 8.94 4.64
C LYS A 156 18.02 8.37 5.65
N GLY A 157 18.89 7.47 5.19
CA GLY A 157 19.92 6.84 6.03
C GLY A 157 19.44 5.66 6.87
N ILE A 158 18.15 5.34 6.83
CA ILE A 158 17.60 4.14 7.48
C ILE A 158 17.69 2.96 6.49
N PRO A 159 18.33 1.85 6.89
CA PRO A 159 18.44 0.69 6.02
C PRO A 159 17.07 0.01 5.87
N LEU A 160 16.51 0.13 4.68
CA LEU A 160 15.29 -0.54 4.27
C LEU A 160 15.64 -1.85 3.56
N GLN A 161 14.94 -2.94 3.90
CA GLN A 161 15.06 -4.21 3.20
C GLN A 161 13.74 -4.52 2.52
N CYS A 162 13.77 -4.74 1.20
CA CYS A 162 12.60 -5.16 0.43
C CYS A 162 12.71 -6.66 0.09
N VAL A 163 11.77 -7.46 0.58
CA VAL A 163 11.74 -8.92 0.43
C VAL A 163 10.49 -9.32 -0.35
N LEU A 164 10.65 -10.19 -1.35
CA LEU A 164 9.52 -10.72 -2.11
C LEU A 164 8.52 -11.40 -1.17
N TYR A 165 7.26 -11.01 -1.29
CA TYR A 165 6.16 -11.58 -0.51
C TYR A 165 5.32 -12.53 -1.33
N LYS A 166 4.96 -12.15 -2.55
CA LYS A 166 4.16 -12.98 -3.46
C LYS A 166 4.37 -12.54 -4.90
N LEU A 167 4.32 -13.50 -5.81
CA LEU A 167 4.13 -13.25 -7.23
C LEU A 167 2.65 -13.33 -7.53
N LEU A 168 2.13 -12.40 -8.32
CA LEU A 168 0.74 -12.33 -8.73
C LEU A 168 0.61 -12.36 -10.25
N VAL A 169 -0.37 -13.12 -10.73
CA VAL A 169 -0.81 -13.11 -12.12
C VAL A 169 -2.26 -12.64 -12.15
N TYR A 170 -2.54 -11.62 -12.93
CA TYR A 170 -3.90 -11.16 -13.23
C TYR A 170 -4.18 -11.45 -14.70
N GLY A 171 -5.17 -12.28 -14.99
CA GLY A 171 -5.69 -12.47 -16.35
C GLY A 171 -6.88 -11.55 -16.59
N GLU A 172 -7.60 -11.78 -17.69
CA GLU A 172 -8.77 -10.97 -18.04
C GLU A 172 -9.85 -10.98 -16.93
N GLY A 173 -10.28 -9.77 -16.60
CA GLY A 173 -11.17 -9.47 -15.49
C GLY A 173 -10.55 -9.55 -14.11
N GLY A 174 -9.25 -9.86 -14.02
CA GLY A 174 -8.50 -9.84 -12.77
C GLY A 174 -8.49 -8.45 -12.16
N HIS A 175 -8.68 -8.37 -10.85
CA HIS A 175 -8.77 -7.12 -10.11
C HIS A 175 -8.56 -7.37 -8.61
N PHE A 176 -8.43 -6.28 -7.85
CA PHE A 176 -8.52 -6.31 -6.39
C PHE A 176 -9.24 -5.04 -5.94
N VAL A 177 -10.40 -5.18 -5.32
CA VAL A 177 -11.16 -4.03 -4.80
C VAL A 177 -10.37 -3.27 -3.73
N LYS A 178 -10.82 -2.06 -3.42
CA LYS A 178 -10.23 -1.21 -2.40
C LYS A 178 -10.06 -1.96 -1.08
N HIS A 179 -8.84 -2.04 -0.60
CA HIS A 179 -8.48 -2.68 0.66
C HIS A 179 -7.22 -2.03 1.22
N GLN A 180 -6.93 -2.31 2.48
CA GLN A 180 -5.67 -2.01 3.12
C GLN A 180 -4.97 -3.33 3.40
N ASP A 181 -3.67 -3.42 3.07
CA ASP A 181 -2.90 -4.61 3.42
C ASP A 181 -2.80 -4.69 4.96
N THR A 182 -3.00 -5.89 5.52
CA THR A 182 -2.69 -6.10 6.94
C THR A 182 -1.18 -6.01 7.12
N GLU A 183 -0.71 -5.19 8.06
CA GLU A 183 0.69 -5.22 8.49
C GLU A 183 1.04 -6.63 8.98
N LYS A 184 2.04 -7.25 8.36
CA LYS A 184 2.39 -8.66 8.64
C LYS A 184 3.69 -8.82 9.41
N GLU A 185 4.49 -7.75 9.53
CA GLU A 185 5.81 -7.77 10.15
C GLU A 185 6.09 -6.44 10.87
N ASP A 186 6.75 -6.53 12.03
CA ASP A 186 7.21 -5.36 12.77
C ASP A 186 8.19 -4.54 11.91
N GLY A 187 7.97 -3.24 11.83
CA GLY A 187 8.80 -2.33 11.05
C GLY A 187 8.56 -2.33 9.54
N MET A 188 7.51 -2.99 9.03
CA MET A 188 7.06 -2.82 7.65
C MET A 188 6.53 -1.40 7.44
N ILE A 189 7.11 -0.66 6.49
CA ILE A 189 6.75 0.74 6.22
C ILE A 189 6.11 0.93 4.84
N ALA A 190 6.38 0.04 3.89
CA ALA A 190 5.91 0.18 2.51
C ALA A 190 5.74 -1.16 1.79
N THR A 191 4.90 -1.13 0.77
CA THR A 191 4.77 -2.21 -0.22
C THR A 191 5.39 -1.73 -1.54
N LEU A 192 6.29 -2.53 -2.09
CA LEU A 192 6.88 -2.35 -3.42
C LEU A 192 6.23 -3.32 -4.39
N VAL A 193 5.58 -2.80 -5.42
CA VAL A 193 5.01 -3.57 -6.53
C VAL A 193 5.91 -3.37 -7.75
N VAL A 194 6.56 -4.44 -8.21
CA VAL A 194 7.32 -4.44 -9.46
C VAL A 194 6.50 -5.17 -10.52
N GLN A 195 6.32 -4.55 -11.69
CA GLN A 195 5.68 -5.14 -12.86
C GLN A 195 6.74 -5.45 -13.92
N PRO A 196 7.20 -6.71 -14.04
CA PRO A 196 8.00 -7.13 -15.17
C PRO A 196 7.20 -6.98 -16.49
N PRO A 197 7.89 -6.95 -17.64
CA PRO A 197 7.24 -6.78 -18.93
C PRO A 197 6.10 -7.79 -19.11
N SER A 198 4.93 -7.30 -19.50
CA SER A 198 3.69 -8.09 -19.58
C SER A 198 2.81 -7.58 -20.72
N LEU A 199 2.18 -8.49 -21.48
CA LEU A 199 1.23 -8.15 -22.52
C LEU A 199 -0.19 -8.09 -21.93
N HIS A 200 -0.64 -6.90 -21.55
CA HIS A 200 -1.94 -6.67 -20.92
C HIS A 200 -2.47 -5.25 -21.17
N GLU A 201 -3.77 -5.06 -20.93
CA GLU A 201 -4.44 -3.75 -20.86
C GLU A 201 -5.18 -3.61 -19.52
N GLY A 202 -5.22 -2.40 -18.95
CA GLY A 202 -5.80 -2.12 -17.63
C GLY A 202 -4.91 -2.61 -16.49
N GLY A 203 -5.51 -2.86 -15.31
CA GLY A 203 -4.74 -3.36 -14.16
C GLY A 203 -3.97 -2.30 -13.38
N ASP A 204 -4.35 -1.03 -13.50
CA ASP A 204 -3.73 0.09 -12.80
C ASP A 204 -3.80 -0.09 -11.28
N LEU A 205 -2.72 0.29 -10.59
CA LEU A 205 -2.71 0.38 -9.14
C LEU A 205 -3.19 1.76 -8.72
N VAL A 206 -4.29 1.80 -7.98
CA VAL A 206 -4.89 3.02 -7.45
C VAL A 206 -4.63 3.08 -5.96
N VAL A 207 -4.06 4.19 -5.49
CA VAL A 207 -3.73 4.41 -4.08
C VAL A 207 -4.58 5.58 -3.55
N TYR A 208 -5.24 5.33 -2.43
CA TYR A 208 -6.16 6.26 -1.80
C TYR A 208 -5.51 6.93 -0.60
N ARG A 209 -5.90 8.19 -0.38
CA ARG A 209 -5.58 8.94 0.83
C ARG A 209 -6.81 9.76 1.22
N ASP A 210 -7.19 9.69 2.49
CA ASP A 210 -8.39 10.37 3.01
C ASP A 210 -9.67 9.99 2.24
N GLY A 211 -9.77 8.71 1.83
CA GLY A 211 -10.91 8.18 1.07
C GLY A 211 -10.95 8.57 -0.42
N GLN A 212 -10.04 9.42 -0.89
CA GLN A 212 -9.98 9.88 -2.29
C GLN A 212 -8.87 9.20 -3.08
N VAL A 213 -9.10 9.02 -4.39
CA VAL A 213 -8.04 8.59 -5.31
C VAL A 213 -6.98 9.68 -5.41
N LYS A 214 -5.80 9.41 -4.86
CA LYS A 214 -4.70 10.39 -4.79
C LYS A 214 -3.62 10.07 -5.83
N TYR A 215 -3.37 8.79 -6.08
CA TYR A 215 -2.35 8.33 -7.03
C TYR A 215 -2.88 7.17 -7.87
N ARG A 216 -2.48 7.13 -9.14
CA ARG A 216 -2.73 6.04 -10.08
C ARG A 216 -1.43 5.70 -10.79
N HIS A 217 -1.06 4.43 -10.78
CA HIS A 217 0.14 3.90 -11.43
C HIS A 217 -0.29 2.93 -12.53
N ASP A 218 -0.07 3.32 -13.78
CA ASP A 218 -0.43 2.56 -14.98
C ASP A 218 0.69 1.61 -15.47
N PHE A 219 1.85 1.67 -14.81
CA PHE A 219 3.04 0.87 -15.11
C PHE A 219 3.47 0.95 -16.59
N GLY A 220 3.42 2.15 -17.18
CA GLY A 220 3.88 2.39 -18.56
C GLY A 220 2.85 2.06 -19.62
N ALA A 221 1.57 1.89 -19.25
CA ALA A 221 0.49 1.64 -20.20
C ALA A 221 0.27 2.85 -21.13
N ALA A 222 0.22 4.08 -20.59
CA ALA A 222 0.02 5.29 -21.40
C ALA A 222 1.16 5.53 -22.42
N GLU A 223 2.38 5.12 -22.07
CA GLU A 223 3.57 5.25 -22.93
C GLU A 223 3.80 4.04 -23.85
N GLY A 224 3.00 2.98 -23.72
CA GLY A 224 3.16 1.73 -24.47
C GLY A 224 4.42 0.92 -24.09
N THR A 225 5.00 1.18 -22.92
CA THR A 225 6.24 0.57 -22.44
C THR A 225 6.01 -0.63 -21.52
N ALA A 226 4.78 -0.85 -21.02
CA ALA A 226 4.42 -1.95 -20.12
C ALA A 226 4.80 -3.36 -20.63
N THR A 227 4.82 -3.56 -21.95
CA THR A 227 5.19 -4.84 -22.60
C THR A 227 6.69 -5.03 -22.76
N TYR A 228 7.50 -3.98 -22.58
CA TYR A 228 8.93 -4.03 -22.91
C TYR A 228 9.83 -3.68 -21.73
N LEU A 229 9.34 -2.87 -20.79
CA LEU A 229 10.12 -2.33 -19.68
C LEU A 229 9.52 -2.75 -18.34
N THR A 230 10.40 -2.95 -17.35
CA THR A 230 9.99 -3.20 -15.97
C THR A 230 9.60 -1.87 -15.33
N HIS A 231 8.43 -1.85 -14.70
CA HIS A 231 7.94 -0.70 -13.96
C HIS A 231 7.78 -1.05 -12.48
N TYR A 232 7.65 -0.04 -11.64
CA TYR A 232 7.36 -0.24 -10.23
C TYR A 232 6.45 0.86 -9.69
N ALA A 233 5.81 0.54 -8.57
CA ALA A 233 5.11 1.49 -7.73
C ALA A 233 5.35 1.13 -6.26
N VAL A 234 5.35 2.14 -5.41
CA VAL A 234 5.49 2.04 -3.96
C VAL A 234 4.38 2.82 -3.30
N HIS A 235 3.83 2.29 -2.23
CA HIS A 235 2.92 2.98 -1.33
C HIS A 235 3.22 2.58 0.10
N TYR A 236 2.82 3.42 1.05
CA TYR A 236 2.89 3.09 2.48
C TYR A 236 2.11 1.80 2.78
N ALA A 237 2.57 1.05 3.79
CA ALA A 237 1.99 -0.25 4.16
C ALA A 237 0.53 -0.14 4.60
N ASP A 238 0.17 0.99 5.22
CA ASP A 238 -1.17 1.32 5.68
C ASP A 238 -2.03 2.01 4.61
N ALA A 239 -1.52 2.21 3.40
CA ALA A 239 -2.27 2.86 2.34
C ALA A 239 -3.40 1.94 1.82
N GLU A 240 -4.62 2.47 1.82
CA GLU A 240 -5.71 1.86 1.07
C GLU A 240 -5.38 1.89 -0.42
N HIS A 241 -5.55 0.76 -1.10
CA HIS A 241 -5.26 0.62 -2.52
C HIS A 241 -6.19 -0.37 -3.20
N ALA A 242 -6.28 -0.27 -4.52
CA ALA A 242 -7.04 -1.15 -5.39
C ALA A 242 -6.23 -1.45 -6.65
N VAL A 243 -6.52 -2.59 -7.27
CA VAL A 243 -6.05 -2.91 -8.62
C VAL A 243 -7.27 -2.90 -9.53
N GLU A 244 -7.28 -1.98 -10.48
CA GLU A 244 -8.33 -1.90 -11.49
C GLU A 244 -8.37 -3.16 -12.36
N LYS A 245 -9.46 -3.32 -13.10
CA LYS A 245 -9.69 -4.53 -13.88
C LYS A 245 -8.69 -4.63 -15.03
N VAL A 246 -8.01 -5.77 -15.14
CA VAL A 246 -7.28 -6.14 -16.37
C VAL A 246 -8.33 -6.43 -17.44
N THR A 247 -8.33 -5.66 -18.52
CA THR A 247 -9.33 -5.74 -19.59
C THR A 247 -8.90 -6.70 -20.70
N LYS A 248 -7.60 -6.89 -20.92
CA LYS A 248 -7.05 -7.87 -21.86
C LYS A 248 -5.71 -8.42 -21.38
N GLY A 249 -5.40 -9.66 -21.78
CA GLY A 249 -4.08 -10.26 -21.59
C GLY A 249 -3.78 -10.65 -20.14
N TYR A 250 -2.50 -10.66 -19.79
CA TYR A 250 -2.00 -11.14 -18.49
C TYR A 250 -0.96 -10.22 -17.89
N ARG A 251 -1.25 -9.68 -16.71
CA ARG A 251 -0.37 -8.82 -15.93
C ARG A 251 0.39 -9.63 -14.88
N LEU A 252 1.72 -9.56 -14.92
CA LEU A 252 2.61 -10.10 -13.90
C LEU A 252 2.99 -9.01 -12.88
N ALA A 253 2.84 -9.29 -11.60
CA ALA A 253 3.26 -8.38 -10.54
C ALA A 253 4.03 -9.13 -9.44
N LEU A 254 5.13 -8.54 -8.99
CA LEU A 254 5.94 -9.01 -7.88
C LEU A 254 5.72 -8.05 -6.72
N VAL A 255 5.07 -8.54 -5.67
CA VAL A 255 4.79 -7.75 -4.47
C VAL A 255 5.86 -8.06 -3.44
N SER A 256 6.60 -7.04 -3.04
CA SER A 256 7.63 -7.10 -2.01
C SER A 256 7.24 -6.22 -0.83
N ARG A 257 7.59 -6.66 0.37
CA ARG A 257 7.41 -5.90 1.60
C ARG A 257 8.72 -5.20 1.93
N CYS A 258 8.66 -3.93 2.23
CA CYS A 258 9.81 -3.14 2.60
C CYS A 258 9.74 -2.79 4.09
N ALA A 259 10.69 -3.31 4.86
CA ALA A 259 10.74 -3.15 6.31
C ALA A 259 12.10 -2.62 6.78
N CYS A 260 12.05 -1.74 7.79
CA CYS A 260 13.23 -1.26 8.48
C CYS A 260 13.66 -2.34 9.47
N HIS A 261 14.85 -2.91 9.28
CA HIS A 261 15.39 -3.79 10.30
C HIS A 261 15.77 -2.93 11.51
N ARG A 262 15.17 -3.18 12.69
CA ARG A 262 15.72 -2.65 13.93
C ARG A 262 17.14 -3.21 14.03
N ARG A 263 18.16 -2.38 13.80
CA ARG A 263 19.43 -2.65 14.49
C ARG A 263 19.06 -2.54 15.96
N CYS A 264 19.01 -3.67 16.65
CA CYS A 264 19.03 -3.70 18.10
C CYS A 264 20.41 -3.13 18.50
N GLY A 265 20.55 -1.80 18.44
CA GLY A 265 21.49 -1.11 19.27
C GLY A 265 20.93 -1.27 20.67
N THR A 266 21.45 -2.24 21.41
CA THR A 266 21.25 -2.27 22.85
C THR A 266 21.56 -0.87 23.37
N TRP A 267 20.68 -0.33 24.22
CA TRP A 267 20.78 0.98 24.87
C TRP A 267 22.10 1.24 25.65
N ASN A 268 23.06 0.32 25.62
CA ASN A 268 24.32 0.38 26.34
C ASN A 268 25.48 1.05 25.59
N GLU A 269 25.40 1.33 24.29
CA GLU A 269 26.55 1.90 23.53
C GLU A 269 26.57 3.44 23.45
N ILE A 270 25.60 4.15 24.05
CA ILE A 270 25.57 5.63 24.05
C ILE A 270 26.20 6.22 25.34
N GLN A 271 26.54 5.41 26.35
CA GLN A 271 27.14 5.91 27.60
C GLN A 271 28.68 5.88 27.68
N THR A 272 29.41 5.43 26.65
CA THR A 272 30.89 5.37 26.71
C THR A 272 31.62 6.51 26.01
N ASN A 273 30.96 7.60 25.62
CA ASN A 273 31.63 8.78 25.05
C ASN A 273 31.11 10.12 25.63
N LEU A 274 30.86 10.17 26.95
CA LEU A 274 30.80 11.41 27.72
C LEU A 274 31.84 11.38 28.83
#